data_AF-A0A6G1S965-F1
#
_entry.id   AF-A0A6G1S965-F1
#
_cell.length_a   1.000
_cell.length_b   1.000
_cell.length_c   1.000
_cell.angle_alpha   90.00
_cell.angle_beta   90.00
_cell.angle_gamma   90.00
#
_symmetry.space_group_name_H-M   'P 1'
#
loop_
_entity.id
_entity.type
_entity.pdbx_description
1 polymer ?
#
loop_
_entity_poly.entity_id
_entity_poly.type
_entity_poly.pdbx_seq_one_letter_code
_entity_poly.pdbx_strand_id
1 'polypeptide(L)'
;MAIEFIRIMFGELVHRFKLLLIFIYDLVYRFEKYIKFLLTGRHEFERICELPCDIYEKTMQLDRWLMRSKCRPIRKFYDNNLDHTRLNCPDENIKNAIEKILYSYKQHDGLHFSHHEVTKEARANLPSQNSDPLLAKHLEDGDLFLVELLNELTDKFVRIILRAKRVKLNANNEAILRDCIYRIISYNLSLVIALKIASIRYDSSIPSHKGKLVSLWNNLIQADEETASKKNGSRAFPPEQINSVITPDDSIVSSRWSLIGFQGEDPGTDFRGMGLLGLEQLEYLSRKSKYLARDLLKRSLDSKYEYPFAITGINITYHLVKLYKDGSMKHLYYDYGDSLFRNKRRNLNLIKTLNDLYVELYLRFDCFWRESKPENILVFNELMEDFVNIIRMDMSCRNFSMKFIY
;
A
#
# COMPACT_ATOMS: atom_id res chain seq x y z
N MET A 1 38.80 -62.86 33.48
CA MET A 1 38.67 -62.63 32.03
C MET A 1 37.25 -62.80 31.52
N ALA A 2 36.59 -63.96 31.66
CA ALA A 2 35.23 -64.16 31.14
C ALA A 2 34.17 -63.20 31.74
N ILE A 3 34.25 -62.92 33.05
CA ILE A 3 33.34 -62.00 33.74
C ILE A 3 33.51 -60.55 33.25
N GLU A 4 34.76 -60.12 33.06
CA GLU A 4 35.08 -58.78 32.54
C GLU A 4 34.55 -58.60 31.11
N PHE A 5 34.68 -59.63 30.28
CA PHE A 5 34.20 -59.63 28.90
C PHE A 5 32.66 -59.56 28.82
N ILE A 6 31.96 -60.31 29.68
CA ILE A 6 30.50 -60.25 29.80
C ILE A 6 30.06 -58.87 30.26
N ARG A 7 30.79 -58.24 31.19
CA ARG A 7 30.46 -56.91 31.73
C ARG A 7 30.60 -55.81 30.68
N ILE A 8 31.64 -55.89 29.84
CA ILE A 8 31.84 -54.96 28.70
C ILE A 8 30.73 -55.14 27.65
N MET A 9 30.45 -56.39 27.27
CA MET A 9 29.36 -56.72 26.33
C MET A 9 27.99 -56.22 26.82
N PHE A 10 27.68 -56.40 28.11
CA PHE A 10 26.45 -55.88 28.70
C PHE A 10 26.41 -54.36 28.71
N GLY A 11 27.53 -53.70 29.00
CA GLY A 11 27.67 -52.24 28.96
C GLY A 11 27.41 -51.67 27.56
N GLU A 12 27.98 -52.27 26.52
CA GLU A 12 27.72 -51.89 25.13
C GLU A 12 26.26 -52.12 24.73
N LEU A 13 25.67 -53.25 25.14
CA LEU A 13 24.27 -53.57 24.85
C LEU A 13 23.33 -52.53 25.49
N VAL A 14 23.57 -52.16 26.75
CA VAL A 14 22.81 -51.12 27.46
C VAL A 14 22.99 -49.76 26.81
N HIS A 15 24.19 -49.42 26.35
CA HIS A 15 24.44 -48.16 25.63
C HIS A 15 23.70 -48.10 24.30
N ARG A 16 23.74 -49.17 23.50
CA ARG A 16 22.98 -49.28 22.25
C ARG A 16 21.47 -49.19 22.48
N PHE A 17 20.96 -49.80 23.55
CA PHE A 17 19.54 -49.71 23.92
C PHE A 17 19.13 -48.28 24.29
N LYS A 18 19.99 -47.54 25.02
CA LYS A 18 19.76 -46.12 25.32
C LYS A 18 19.73 -45.26 24.06
N LEU A 19 20.66 -45.46 23.13
CA LEU A 19 20.68 -44.74 21.85
C LEU A 19 19.43 -45.05 21.02
N LEU A 20 19.00 -46.31 20.99
CA LEU A 20 17.77 -46.72 20.31
C LEU A 20 16.53 -46.05 20.92
N LEU A 21 16.44 -45.97 22.25
CA LEU A 21 15.37 -45.28 22.97
C LEU A 21 15.34 -43.78 22.65
N ILE A 22 16.51 -43.12 22.61
CA ILE A 22 16.62 -41.70 22.23
C ILE A 22 16.15 -41.50 20.78
N PHE A 23 16.57 -42.37 19.87
CA PHE A 23 16.16 -42.31 18.46
C PHE A 23 14.65 -42.52 18.30
N ILE A 24 14.07 -43.50 18.98
CA ILE A 24 12.62 -43.76 18.97
C ILE A 24 11.87 -42.56 19.56
N TYR A 25 12.35 -41.99 20.66
CA TYR A 25 11.77 -40.79 21.26
C TYR A 25 11.77 -39.61 20.28
N ASP A 26 12.91 -39.34 19.61
CA ASP A 26 13.00 -38.28 18.60
C ASP A 26 12.11 -38.57 17.39
N LEU A 27 12.02 -39.83 16.94
CA LEU A 27 11.15 -40.23 15.84
C LEU A 27 9.67 -40.01 16.19
N VAL A 28 9.23 -40.42 17.38
CA VAL A 28 7.85 -40.21 17.87
C VAL A 28 7.56 -38.72 18.02
N TYR A 29 8.50 -37.94 18.56
CA TYR A 29 8.36 -36.49 18.69
C TYR A 29 8.26 -35.78 17.33
N ARG A 30 9.07 -36.18 16.34
CA ARG A 30 8.98 -35.69 14.95
C ARG A 30 7.67 -36.10 14.29
N PHE A 31 7.21 -37.33 14.53
CA PHE A 31 5.94 -37.82 14.00
C PHE A 31 4.74 -37.07 14.62
N GLU A 32 4.76 -36.80 15.93
CA GLU A 32 3.75 -35.99 16.60
C GLU A 32 3.72 -34.55 16.05
N LYS A 33 4.87 -33.94 15.82
CA LYS A 33 4.97 -32.63 15.14
C LYS A 33 4.43 -32.68 13.72
N TYR A 34 4.73 -33.74 12.97
CA TYR A 34 4.26 -33.94 11.60
C TYR A 34 2.74 -34.12 11.55
N ILE A 35 2.16 -34.90 12.46
CA ILE A 35 0.70 -35.08 12.61
C ILE A 35 0.03 -33.76 13.03
N LYS A 36 0.58 -33.04 14.01
CA LYS A 36 0.09 -31.70 14.42
C LYS A 36 0.15 -30.69 13.28
N PHE A 37 1.22 -30.72 12.47
CA PHE A 37 1.38 -29.93 11.26
C PHE A 37 0.30 -30.24 10.23
N LEU A 38 0.14 -31.51 9.84
CA LEU A 38 -0.85 -31.96 8.87
C LEU A 38 -2.29 -31.63 9.25
N LEU A 39 -2.65 -31.81 10.53
CA LEU A 39 -4.04 -31.69 10.98
C LEU A 39 -4.44 -30.27 11.38
N THR A 40 -3.53 -29.48 11.96
CA THR A 40 -3.91 -28.21 12.60
C THR A 40 -3.05 -27.02 12.20
N GLY A 41 -1.85 -27.25 11.63
CA GLY A 41 -0.85 -26.20 11.41
C GLY A 41 -0.44 -25.44 12.68
N ARG A 42 -0.69 -26.01 13.87
CA ARG A 42 -0.42 -25.41 15.18
C ARG A 42 1.07 -25.30 15.46
N HIS A 43 1.82 -26.37 15.19
CA HIS A 43 3.27 -26.41 15.42
C HIS A 43 4.01 -25.36 14.58
N GLU A 44 3.56 -25.11 13.35
CA GLU A 44 4.12 -24.07 12.50
C GLU A 44 3.86 -22.66 13.04
N PHE A 45 2.64 -22.39 13.50
CA PHE A 45 2.29 -21.11 14.12
C PHE A 45 3.10 -20.83 15.39
N GLU A 46 3.15 -21.79 16.32
CA GLU A 46 3.94 -21.66 17.56
C GLU A 46 5.42 -21.42 17.25
N ARG A 47 5.98 -22.17 16.29
CA ARG A 47 7.36 -21.99 15.82
C ARG A 47 7.60 -20.58 15.27
N ILE A 48 6.69 -20.04 14.45
CA ILE A 48 6.82 -18.68 13.89
C ILE A 48 6.77 -17.63 15.02
N CYS A 49 5.86 -17.80 15.98
CA CYS A 49 5.76 -16.91 17.14
C CYS A 49 7.05 -16.93 17.98
N GLU A 50 7.63 -18.11 18.22
CA GLU A 50 8.83 -18.31 19.04
C GLU A 50 10.16 -17.98 18.32
N LEU A 51 10.17 -17.92 16.99
CA LEU A 51 11.38 -17.71 16.20
C LEU A 51 12.06 -16.36 16.54
N PRO A 52 13.34 -16.34 16.96
CA PRO A 52 14.05 -15.09 17.22
C PRO A 52 14.48 -14.45 15.89
N CYS A 53 13.57 -13.65 15.32
CA CYS A 53 13.79 -12.89 14.10
C CYS A 53 13.16 -11.51 14.25
N ASP A 54 13.53 -10.60 13.35
CA ASP A 54 12.95 -9.26 13.31
C ASP A 54 11.46 -9.29 12.90
N ILE A 55 10.80 -8.14 13.06
CA ILE A 55 9.37 -8.01 12.79
C ILE A 55 9.02 -8.27 11.33
N TYR A 56 9.91 -7.91 10.40
CA TYR A 56 9.73 -8.10 8.97
C TYR A 56 9.65 -9.58 8.62
N GLU A 57 10.67 -10.34 8.98
CA GLU A 57 10.77 -11.76 8.67
C GLU A 57 9.61 -12.53 9.33
N LYS A 58 9.27 -12.16 10.55
CA LYS A 58 8.11 -12.72 11.26
C LYS A 58 6.79 -12.41 10.56
N THR A 59 6.60 -11.19 10.08
CA THR A 59 5.40 -10.80 9.32
C THR A 59 5.31 -11.59 8.01
N MET A 60 6.41 -11.71 7.27
CA MET A 60 6.46 -12.49 6.02
C MET A 60 6.16 -13.98 6.24
N GLN A 61 6.61 -14.57 7.34
CA GLN A 61 6.29 -15.96 7.67
C GLN A 61 4.82 -16.12 8.09
N LEU A 62 4.28 -15.20 8.90
CA LEU A 62 2.87 -15.21 9.28
C LEU A 62 1.95 -15.03 8.09
N ASP A 63 2.26 -14.12 7.17
CA ASP A 63 1.48 -13.89 5.95
C ASP A 63 1.44 -15.15 5.07
N ARG A 64 2.61 -15.76 4.80
CA ARG A 64 2.72 -17.03 4.06
C ARG A 64 1.93 -18.16 4.74
N TRP A 65 1.99 -18.23 6.07
CA TRP A 65 1.24 -19.22 6.84
C TRP A 65 -0.27 -18.99 6.78
N LEU A 66 -0.74 -17.74 6.92
CA LEU A 66 -2.15 -17.38 6.81
C LEU A 66 -2.72 -17.76 5.45
N MET A 67 -1.99 -17.46 4.37
CA MET A 67 -2.39 -17.78 2.99
C MET A 67 -2.56 -19.29 2.77
N ARG A 68 -1.75 -20.12 3.41
CA ARG A 68 -1.79 -21.59 3.32
C ARG A 68 -2.71 -22.25 4.33
N SER A 69 -3.22 -21.50 5.31
CA SER A 69 -4.02 -22.03 6.41
C SER A 69 -5.36 -22.59 5.91
N LYS A 70 -5.57 -23.90 6.12
CA LYS A 70 -6.86 -24.57 5.87
C LYS A 70 -7.86 -24.42 7.02
N CYS A 71 -7.51 -23.64 8.04
CA CYS A 71 -8.33 -23.48 9.23
C CYS A 71 -9.57 -22.62 8.91
N ARG A 72 -10.76 -23.23 8.95
CA ARG A 72 -12.02 -22.60 8.51
C ARG A 72 -12.30 -21.22 9.12
N PRO A 73 -12.15 -20.99 10.45
CA PRO A 73 -12.36 -19.65 11.03
C PRO A 73 -11.38 -18.60 10.49
N ILE A 74 -10.11 -18.97 10.32
CA ILE A 74 -9.06 -18.08 9.79
C ILE A 74 -9.35 -17.75 8.33
N ARG A 75 -9.67 -18.77 7.52
CA ARG A 75 -9.97 -18.60 6.09
C ARG A 75 -11.24 -17.77 5.88
N LYS A 76 -12.29 -18.00 6.66
CA LYS A 76 -13.52 -17.21 6.60
C LYS A 76 -13.26 -15.73 6.92
N PHE A 77 -12.41 -15.43 7.91
CA PHE A 77 -12.04 -14.04 8.19
C PHE A 77 -11.30 -13.42 7.00
N TYR A 78 -10.32 -14.13 6.45
CA TYR A 78 -9.54 -13.66 5.31
C TYR A 78 -10.41 -13.39 4.08
N ASP A 79 -11.23 -14.36 3.67
CA ASP A 79 -12.10 -14.26 2.49
C ASP A 79 -13.14 -13.13 2.61
N ASN A 80 -13.57 -12.81 3.83
CA ASN A 80 -14.58 -11.78 4.08
C ASN A 80 -14.01 -10.36 4.19
N ASN A 81 -12.72 -10.20 4.50
CA ASN A 81 -12.16 -8.90 4.86
C ASN A 81 -10.92 -8.49 4.05
N LEU A 82 -10.13 -9.46 3.58
CA LEU A 82 -8.79 -9.24 3.02
C LEU A 82 -8.64 -9.79 1.58
N ASP A 83 -9.62 -10.52 1.07
CA ASP A 83 -9.57 -11.09 -0.27
C ASP A 83 -9.90 -10.04 -1.35
N HIS A 84 -8.84 -9.46 -1.91
CA HIS A 84 -8.93 -8.47 -2.99
C HIS A 84 -9.48 -9.02 -4.32
N THR A 85 -9.55 -10.36 -4.50
CA THR A 85 -10.19 -10.95 -5.69
C THR A 85 -11.71 -10.83 -5.63
N ARG A 86 -12.26 -10.62 -4.43
CA ARG A 86 -13.68 -10.39 -4.17
C ARG A 86 -13.92 -8.91 -3.89
N LEU A 87 -14.06 -8.13 -4.96
CA LEU A 87 -14.36 -6.68 -4.86
C LEU A 87 -15.62 -6.40 -4.02
N ASN A 88 -16.58 -7.33 -3.99
CA ASN A 88 -17.70 -7.32 -3.07
C ASN A 88 -17.27 -7.83 -1.69
N CYS A 89 -16.74 -6.93 -0.86
CA CYS A 89 -16.49 -7.21 0.55
C CYS A 89 -17.84 -7.44 1.27
N PRO A 90 -18.08 -8.62 1.87
CA PRO A 90 -19.32 -8.90 2.61
C PRO A 90 -19.39 -8.22 3.98
N ASP A 91 -18.28 -7.68 4.49
CA ASP A 91 -18.26 -6.98 5.78
C ASP A 91 -18.73 -5.52 5.64
N GLU A 92 -19.89 -5.21 6.26
CA GLU A 92 -20.54 -3.90 6.19
C GLU A 92 -19.69 -2.80 6.83
N ASN A 93 -18.83 -3.11 7.82
CA ASN A 93 -17.95 -2.11 8.43
C ASN A 93 -16.89 -1.66 7.43
N ILE A 94 -16.31 -2.59 6.67
CA ILE A 94 -15.36 -2.27 5.60
C ILE A 94 -16.05 -1.48 4.49
N LYS A 95 -17.26 -1.87 4.10
CA LYS A 95 -18.06 -1.14 3.11
C LYS A 95 -18.36 0.30 3.56
N ASN A 96 -18.84 0.49 4.79
CA ASN A 96 -19.07 1.79 5.40
C ASN A 96 -17.77 2.61 5.51
N ALA A 97 -16.64 1.97 5.79
CA ALA A 97 -15.32 2.62 5.78
C ALA A 97 -15.01 3.22 4.42
N ILE A 98 -15.15 2.40 3.39
CA ILE A 98 -14.90 2.81 2.01
C ILE A 98 -15.86 3.91 1.61
N GLU A 99 -17.14 3.81 1.95
CA GLU A 99 -18.12 4.86 1.66
C GLU A 99 -17.77 6.18 2.37
N LYS A 100 -17.29 6.13 3.62
CA LYS A 100 -16.83 7.33 4.36
C LYS A 100 -15.54 7.92 3.81
N ILE A 101 -14.59 7.09 3.41
CA ILE A 101 -13.35 7.51 2.73
C ILE A 101 -13.72 8.15 1.39
N LEU A 102 -14.59 7.50 0.61
CA LEU A 102 -15.12 8.06 -0.62
C LEU A 102 -15.90 9.35 -0.36
N TYR A 103 -16.59 9.46 0.77
CA TYR A 103 -17.29 10.68 1.17
C TYR A 103 -16.34 11.82 1.53
N SER A 104 -15.25 11.55 2.26
CA SER A 104 -14.18 12.56 2.46
C SER A 104 -13.54 12.95 1.13
N TYR A 105 -13.40 12.00 0.18
CA TYR A 105 -12.96 12.31 -1.18
C TYR A 105 -13.98 13.09 -2.02
N LYS A 106 -15.29 12.99 -1.72
CA LYS A 106 -16.38 13.72 -2.38
C LYS A 106 -16.54 15.15 -1.88
N GLN A 107 -16.18 15.43 -0.63
CA GLN A 107 -16.34 16.72 0.05
C GLN A 107 -15.12 17.66 -0.09
N HIS A 108 -14.20 17.39 -1.02
CA HIS A 108 -13.14 18.33 -1.40
C HIS A 108 -13.69 19.54 -2.19
N ASP A 109 -14.84 20.09 -1.78
CA ASP A 109 -15.12 21.50 -1.97
C ASP A 109 -14.29 22.23 -0.90
N GLY A 110 -13.61 23.32 -1.25
CA GLY A 110 -12.70 24.09 -0.39
C GLY A 110 -13.28 24.73 0.88
N LEU A 111 -14.22 24.09 1.57
CA LEU A 111 -14.76 24.46 2.87
C LEU A 111 -14.19 23.54 3.95
N HIS A 112 -13.40 24.15 4.84
CA HIS A 112 -13.05 23.59 6.14
C HIS A 112 -14.26 22.93 6.82
N PHE A 113 -14.24 21.61 6.98
CA PHE A 113 -15.22 20.91 7.81
C PHE A 113 -14.99 21.25 9.29
N SER A 114 -15.84 22.10 9.85
CA SER A 114 -16.01 22.29 11.29
C SER A 114 -17.00 21.26 11.83
N HIS A 115 -16.62 19.99 11.97
CA HIS A 115 -17.34 19.05 12.85
C HIS A 115 -16.58 18.92 14.18
N HIS A 116 -16.82 19.88 15.07
CA HIS A 116 -16.21 20.01 16.39
C HIS A 116 -16.71 18.99 17.45
N GLU A 117 -17.71 18.18 17.12
CA GLU A 117 -18.32 17.23 18.07
C GLU A 117 -17.80 15.79 17.91
N VAL A 118 -17.72 15.26 16.69
CA VAL A 118 -17.15 13.92 16.41
C VAL A 118 -15.64 13.86 16.71
N THR A 119 -14.93 14.99 16.55
CA THR A 119 -13.51 15.12 16.85
C THR A 119 -13.16 15.04 18.33
N LYS A 120 -14.11 15.27 19.26
CA LYS A 120 -13.82 15.20 20.70
C LYS A 120 -13.76 13.77 21.21
N GLU A 121 -14.70 12.91 20.81
CA GLU A 121 -14.72 11.50 21.24
C GLU A 121 -13.59 10.68 20.62
N ALA A 122 -13.32 10.88 19.32
CA ALA A 122 -12.21 10.18 18.64
C ALA A 122 -10.83 10.61 19.17
N ARG A 123 -10.65 11.89 19.55
CA ARG A 123 -9.40 12.37 20.15
C ARG A 123 -9.20 11.92 21.60
N ALA A 124 -10.30 11.69 22.33
CA ALA A 124 -10.25 11.16 23.69
C ALA A 124 -9.77 9.70 23.75
N ASN A 125 -9.90 8.95 22.63
CA ASN A 125 -9.51 7.54 22.52
C ASN A 125 -8.07 7.31 21.97
N LEU A 126 -7.31 8.38 21.67
CA LEU A 126 -5.92 8.26 21.22
C LEU A 126 -4.99 7.88 22.41
N PRO A 127 -4.10 6.89 22.27
CA PRO A 127 -3.18 6.49 23.34
C PRO A 127 -2.28 7.65 23.75
N SER A 128 -2.37 8.05 25.02
CA SER A 128 -1.70 9.22 25.58
C SER A 128 -0.24 8.94 25.91
N GLN A 129 0.62 8.63 24.93
CA GLN A 129 2.07 8.79 25.07
C GLN A 129 2.72 9.24 23.74
N ASN A 130 3.21 10.49 23.75
CA ASN A 130 4.09 11.16 22.76
C ASN A 130 3.45 11.78 21.49
N SER A 131 2.33 12.50 21.61
CA SER A 131 1.76 13.31 20.52
C SER A 131 2.33 14.74 20.50
N ASP A 132 3.02 15.04 19.40
CA ASP A 132 3.40 16.39 18.98
C ASP A 132 2.13 17.15 18.51
N PRO A 133 1.78 18.32 19.09
CA PRO A 133 0.54 19.04 18.78
C PRO A 133 0.35 19.42 17.30
N LEU A 134 1.44 19.53 16.53
CA LEU A 134 1.39 19.80 15.09
C LEU A 134 0.86 18.62 14.26
N LEU A 135 0.90 17.41 14.82
CA LEU A 135 0.51 16.18 14.13
C LEU A 135 -1.01 15.97 14.06
N ALA A 136 -1.74 16.43 15.07
CA ALA A 136 -3.20 16.35 15.11
C ALA A 136 -3.88 17.28 14.07
N LYS A 137 -3.10 18.12 13.39
CA LYS A 137 -3.56 19.09 12.39
C LYS A 137 -3.61 18.54 10.96
N HIS A 138 -3.14 17.32 10.72
CA HIS A 138 -2.95 16.75 9.37
C HIS A 138 -3.53 15.33 9.17
N LEU A 139 -4.45 14.89 10.02
CA LEU A 139 -5.23 13.68 9.75
C LEU A 139 -6.61 14.14 9.26
N GLU A 140 -6.97 13.77 8.04
CA GLU A 140 -8.33 13.94 7.52
C GLU A 140 -9.26 12.99 8.31
N ASP A 141 -10.53 13.32 8.50
CA ASP A 141 -11.46 12.52 9.33
C ASP A 141 -11.57 11.05 8.87
N GLY A 142 -11.32 10.78 7.58
CA GLY A 142 -11.24 9.42 7.03
C GLY A 142 -10.09 8.57 7.57
N ASP A 143 -8.99 9.19 7.99
CA ASP A 143 -7.82 8.50 8.53
C ASP A 143 -8.07 7.93 9.92
N LEU A 144 -8.79 8.68 10.75
CA LEU A 144 -9.15 8.26 12.10
C LEU A 144 -10.07 7.03 12.05
N PHE A 145 -11.04 7.02 11.14
CA PHE A 145 -11.95 5.89 10.95
C PHE A 145 -11.22 4.64 10.45
N LEU A 146 -10.29 4.80 9.50
CA LEU A 146 -9.48 3.70 8.98
C LEU A 146 -8.62 3.04 10.06
N VAL A 147 -8.08 3.84 10.97
CA VAL A 147 -7.28 3.36 12.09
C VAL A 147 -8.13 2.56 13.06
N GLU A 148 -9.33 3.05 13.39
CA GLU A 148 -10.27 2.34 14.25
C GLU A 148 -10.66 0.98 13.65
N LEU A 149 -11.05 0.96 12.38
CA LEU A 149 -11.34 -0.27 11.64
C LEU A 149 -10.14 -1.22 11.64
N LEU A 150 -8.94 -0.72 11.34
CA LEU A 150 -7.72 -1.55 11.33
C LEU A 150 -7.47 -2.19 12.69
N ASN A 151 -7.62 -1.44 13.78
CA ASN A 151 -7.46 -1.96 15.13
C ASN A 151 -8.53 -3.01 15.46
N GLU A 152 -9.80 -2.73 15.15
CA GLU A 152 -10.91 -3.67 15.37
C GLU A 152 -10.69 -4.99 14.62
N LEU A 153 -10.36 -4.91 13.33
CA LEU A 153 -10.08 -6.07 12.49
C LEU A 153 -8.86 -6.85 13.00
N THR A 154 -7.80 -6.14 13.42
CA THR A 154 -6.59 -6.75 13.98
C THR A 154 -6.92 -7.53 15.24
N ASP A 155 -7.58 -6.90 16.21
CA ASP A 155 -7.90 -7.53 17.50
C ASP A 155 -8.89 -8.68 17.32
N LYS A 156 -9.85 -8.55 16.40
CA LYS A 156 -10.76 -9.64 16.01
C LYS A 156 -9.97 -10.80 15.40
N PHE A 157 -9.04 -10.54 14.48
CA PHE A 157 -8.30 -11.60 13.80
C PHE A 157 -7.31 -12.32 14.72
N VAL A 158 -6.58 -11.58 15.55
CA VAL A 158 -5.68 -12.16 16.57
C VAL A 158 -6.47 -13.09 17.50
N ARG A 159 -7.64 -12.67 17.98
CA ARG A 159 -8.52 -13.52 18.81
C ARG A 159 -8.98 -14.78 18.07
N ILE A 160 -9.34 -14.67 16.79
CA ILE A 160 -9.71 -15.83 15.96
C ILE A 160 -8.53 -16.79 15.83
N ILE A 161 -7.33 -16.29 15.54
CA ILE A 161 -6.10 -17.09 15.38
C ILE A 161 -5.78 -17.84 16.68
N LEU A 162 -5.70 -17.14 17.81
CA LEU A 162 -5.34 -17.72 19.11
C LEU A 162 -6.37 -18.78 19.56
N ARG A 163 -7.67 -18.52 19.37
CA ARG A 163 -8.73 -19.50 19.67
C ARG A 163 -8.67 -20.71 18.75
N ALA A 164 -8.52 -20.49 17.45
CA ALA A 164 -8.47 -21.57 16.46
C ALA A 164 -7.26 -22.47 16.63
N LYS A 165 -6.12 -21.91 17.02
CA LYS A 165 -4.88 -22.66 17.29
C LYS A 165 -4.79 -23.14 18.73
N ARG A 166 -5.69 -22.70 19.61
CA ARG A 166 -5.73 -23.04 21.04
C ARG A 166 -4.36 -22.78 21.71
N VAL A 167 -3.74 -21.64 21.41
CA VAL A 167 -2.41 -21.25 21.91
C VAL A 167 -2.56 -20.10 22.89
N LYS A 168 -1.77 -20.11 23.97
CA LYS A 168 -1.64 -18.99 24.90
C LYS A 168 -0.21 -18.45 24.78
N LEU A 169 -0.07 -17.26 24.21
CA LEU A 169 1.22 -16.58 24.09
C LEU A 169 1.52 -15.78 25.35
N ASN A 170 2.79 -15.47 25.58
CA ASN A 170 3.16 -14.44 26.56
C ASN A 170 2.85 -13.04 25.98
N ALA A 171 2.82 -12.03 26.85
CA ALA A 171 2.43 -10.66 26.46
C ALA A 171 3.31 -10.08 25.32
N ASN A 172 4.61 -10.39 25.32
CA ASN A 172 5.54 -9.93 24.29
C ASN A 172 5.22 -10.55 22.91
N ASN A 173 5.06 -11.87 22.85
CA ASN A 173 4.77 -12.59 21.62
C ASN A 173 3.36 -12.25 21.09
N GLU A 174 2.40 -11.98 21.98
CA GLU A 174 1.07 -11.51 21.59
C GLU A 174 1.11 -10.11 21.00
N ALA A 175 1.90 -9.19 21.59
CA ALA A 175 2.09 -7.84 21.04
C ALA A 175 2.78 -7.88 19.65
N ILE A 176 3.80 -8.72 19.50
CA ILE A 176 4.48 -8.93 18.22
C ILE A 176 3.54 -9.53 17.17
N LEU A 177 2.75 -10.54 17.55
CA LEU A 177 1.74 -11.13 16.67
C LEU A 177 0.74 -10.05 16.23
N ARG A 178 0.25 -9.24 17.16
CA ARG A 178 -0.68 -8.15 16.86
C ARG A 178 -0.08 -7.18 15.84
N ASP A 179 1.19 -6.78 15.99
CA ASP A 179 1.86 -5.89 15.05
C ASP A 179 2.00 -6.52 13.66
N CYS A 180 2.40 -7.78 13.58
CA CYS A 180 2.48 -8.51 12.32
C CYS A 180 1.11 -8.58 11.62
N ILE A 181 0.06 -8.91 12.36
CA ILE A 181 -1.31 -9.00 11.84
C ILE A 181 -1.82 -7.63 11.39
N TYR A 182 -1.53 -6.57 12.14
CA TYR A 182 -1.86 -5.20 11.76
C TYR A 182 -1.25 -4.81 10.41
N ARG A 183 0.04 -5.11 10.20
CA ARG A 183 0.74 -4.88 8.92
C ARG A 183 0.11 -5.65 7.77
N ILE A 184 -0.21 -6.93 7.98
CA ILE A 184 -0.83 -7.80 6.96
C ILE A 184 -2.23 -7.29 6.59
N ILE A 185 -3.06 -6.97 7.59
CA ILE A 185 -4.40 -6.42 7.36
C ILE A 185 -4.31 -5.08 6.63
N SER A 186 -3.43 -4.18 7.08
CA SER A 186 -3.26 -2.88 6.47
C SER A 186 -2.84 -2.96 5.00
N TYR A 187 -1.87 -3.81 4.66
CA TYR A 187 -1.48 -4.02 3.27
C TYR A 187 -2.65 -4.47 2.39
N ASN A 188 -3.38 -5.50 2.83
CA ASN A 188 -4.51 -6.04 2.07
C ASN A 188 -5.66 -5.06 1.97
N LEU A 189 -6.00 -4.37 3.06
CA LEU A 189 -7.06 -3.37 3.08
C LEU A 189 -6.72 -2.18 2.17
N SER A 190 -5.46 -1.73 2.12
CA SER A 190 -5.00 -0.69 1.18
C SER A 190 -5.34 -1.06 -0.26
N LEU A 191 -5.00 -2.30 -0.64
CA LEU A 191 -5.26 -2.80 -1.99
C LEU A 191 -6.77 -2.92 -2.27
N VAL A 192 -7.56 -3.41 -1.33
CA VAL A 192 -9.03 -3.50 -1.47
C VAL A 192 -9.64 -2.11 -1.69
N ILE A 193 -9.23 -1.11 -0.89
CA ILE A 193 -9.74 0.26 -1.02
C ILE A 193 -9.30 0.85 -2.37
N ALA A 194 -8.02 0.74 -2.73
CA ALA A 194 -7.50 1.23 -4.00
C ALA A 194 -8.27 0.65 -5.19
N LEU A 195 -8.53 -0.66 -5.19
CA LEU A 195 -9.28 -1.31 -6.25
C LEU A 195 -10.74 -0.87 -6.33
N LYS A 196 -11.37 -0.60 -5.19
CA LYS A 196 -12.72 -0.06 -5.17
C LYS A 196 -12.76 1.36 -5.73
N ILE A 197 -11.84 2.23 -5.36
CA ILE A 197 -11.73 3.57 -5.94
C ILE A 197 -11.50 3.48 -7.45
N ALA A 198 -10.60 2.59 -7.88
CA ALA A 198 -10.31 2.36 -9.30
C ALA A 198 -11.51 1.81 -10.09
N SER A 199 -12.44 1.11 -9.43
CA SER A 199 -13.66 0.61 -10.06
C SER A 199 -14.74 1.69 -10.29
N ILE A 200 -14.62 2.85 -9.63
CA ILE A 200 -15.55 3.96 -9.81
C ILE A 200 -15.21 4.64 -11.12
N ARG A 201 -16.16 4.59 -12.06
CA ARG A 201 -16.03 5.27 -13.35
C ARG A 201 -16.08 6.78 -13.14
N TYR A 202 -15.21 7.48 -13.85
CA TYR A 202 -15.32 8.93 -13.96
C TYR A 202 -16.66 9.30 -14.62
N ASP A 203 -17.23 10.40 -14.16
CA ASP A 203 -18.50 10.94 -14.65
C ASP A 203 -18.46 12.45 -14.48
N SER A 204 -18.47 13.20 -15.58
CA SER A 204 -18.40 14.67 -15.57
C SER A 204 -19.67 15.33 -15.03
N SER A 205 -20.78 14.59 -14.92
CA SER A 205 -22.02 15.07 -14.29
C SER A 205 -21.93 15.10 -12.75
N ILE A 206 -20.97 14.36 -12.17
CA ILE A 206 -20.72 14.36 -10.73
C ILE A 206 -19.79 15.52 -10.38
N PRO A 207 -20.23 16.51 -9.57
CA PRO A 207 -19.44 17.71 -9.28
C PRO A 207 -18.07 17.42 -8.67
N SER A 208 -17.96 16.41 -7.79
CA SER A 208 -16.70 16.05 -7.15
C SER A 208 -15.69 15.45 -8.13
N HIS A 209 -16.14 14.69 -9.13
CA HIS A 209 -15.26 14.14 -10.17
C HIS A 209 -14.74 15.27 -11.05
N LYS A 210 -15.65 16.14 -11.50
CA LYS A 210 -15.34 17.33 -12.29
C LYS A 210 -14.38 18.24 -11.53
N GLY A 211 -14.62 18.49 -10.25
CA GLY A 211 -13.81 19.34 -9.38
C GLY A 211 -12.37 18.88 -9.25
N LYS A 212 -12.10 17.56 -9.17
CA LYS A 212 -10.73 17.02 -9.14
C LYS A 212 -9.97 17.28 -10.43
N LEU A 213 -10.63 17.12 -11.57
CA LEU A 213 -10.05 17.38 -12.88
C LEU A 213 -9.76 18.88 -13.08
N VAL A 214 -10.68 19.74 -12.62
CA VAL A 214 -10.48 21.19 -12.58
C VAL A 214 -9.34 21.59 -11.64
N SER A 215 -9.25 20.98 -10.45
CA SER A 215 -8.15 21.18 -9.49
C SER A 215 -6.80 20.84 -10.12
N LEU A 216 -6.70 19.67 -10.76
CA LEU A 216 -5.49 19.24 -11.48
C LEU A 216 -5.04 20.29 -12.49
N TRP A 217 -5.94 20.75 -13.38
CA TRP A 217 -5.63 21.77 -14.37
C TRP A 217 -5.15 23.06 -13.71
N ASN A 218 -5.94 23.60 -12.79
CA ASN A 218 -5.67 24.89 -12.15
C ASN A 218 -4.36 24.87 -11.36
N ASN A 219 -4.02 23.76 -10.69
CA ASN A 219 -2.75 23.62 -9.98
C ASN A 219 -1.54 23.65 -10.94
N LEU A 220 -1.65 23.03 -12.11
CA LEU A 220 -0.59 23.01 -13.13
C LEU A 220 -0.42 24.38 -13.79
N ILE A 221 -1.52 25.07 -14.09
CA ILE A 221 -1.53 26.41 -14.69
C ILE A 221 -1.05 27.48 -13.70
N GLN A 222 -1.55 27.47 -12.46
CA GLN A 222 -1.09 28.42 -11.44
C GLN A 222 0.42 28.30 -11.21
N ALA A 223 0.93 27.06 -11.15
CA ALA A 223 2.36 26.84 -11.06
C ALA A 223 3.11 27.44 -12.27
N ASP A 224 2.47 27.46 -13.45
CA ASP A 224 3.02 28.09 -14.65
C ASP A 224 3.23 29.57 -14.53
N GLU A 225 2.19 30.28 -14.13
CA GLU A 225 2.19 31.71 -13.90
C GLU A 225 3.20 32.11 -12.81
N GLU A 226 3.22 31.38 -11.69
CA GLU A 226 4.15 31.63 -10.58
C GLU A 226 5.61 31.43 -11.00
N THR A 227 5.88 30.45 -11.87
CA THR A 227 7.23 30.21 -12.37
C THR A 227 7.64 31.28 -13.38
N ALA A 228 6.75 31.63 -14.32
CA ALA A 228 6.99 32.61 -15.36
C ALA A 228 7.21 34.03 -14.81
N SER A 229 6.58 34.36 -13.68
CA SER A 229 6.74 35.66 -13.01
C SER A 229 8.12 35.84 -12.36
N LYS A 230 8.93 34.77 -12.23
CA LYS A 230 10.30 34.86 -11.71
C LYS A 230 11.25 35.31 -12.81
N LYS A 231 12.25 36.14 -12.47
CA LYS A 231 13.18 36.84 -13.40
C LYS A 231 13.85 35.95 -14.49
N ASN A 232 13.90 34.63 -14.32
CA ASN A 232 14.49 33.66 -15.26
C ASN A 232 13.55 32.49 -15.61
N GLY A 233 12.23 32.61 -15.37
CA GLY A 233 11.29 31.50 -15.56
C GLY A 233 10.73 31.41 -16.98
N SER A 234 10.91 30.27 -17.64
CA SER A 234 10.22 29.97 -18.91
C SER A 234 8.84 29.36 -18.65
N ARG A 235 7.84 29.72 -19.47
CA ARG A 235 6.54 29.02 -19.50
C ARG A 235 6.70 27.62 -20.11
N ALA A 236 5.92 26.67 -19.63
CA ALA A 236 5.82 25.33 -20.23
C ALA A 236 4.95 25.35 -21.49
N PHE A 237 3.98 26.26 -21.50
CA PHE A 237 2.96 26.37 -22.53
C PHE A 237 3.02 27.76 -23.19
N PRO A 238 2.58 27.89 -24.45
CA PRO A 238 2.35 29.19 -25.07
C PRO A 238 1.27 29.98 -24.30
N PRO A 239 1.45 31.29 -24.01
CA PRO A 239 0.47 32.10 -23.27
C PRO A 239 -0.95 32.03 -23.81
N GLU A 240 -1.09 31.89 -25.13
CA GLU A 240 -2.34 31.89 -25.88
C GLU A 240 -3.21 30.64 -25.61
N GLN A 241 -2.62 29.53 -25.12
CA GLN A 241 -3.33 28.27 -24.86
C GLN A 241 -3.68 28.07 -23.36
N ILE A 242 -3.19 28.93 -22.46
CA ILE A 242 -3.25 28.76 -20.99
C ILE A 242 -4.32 29.62 -20.30
N ASN A 243 -4.81 30.68 -20.95
CA ASN A 243 -5.43 31.84 -20.29
C ASN A 243 -6.83 31.63 -19.65
N SER A 244 -7.21 30.42 -19.23
CA SER A 244 -8.39 30.27 -18.39
C SER A 244 -8.16 29.22 -17.31
N VAL A 245 -8.01 29.71 -16.07
CA VAL A 245 -8.49 28.97 -14.90
C VAL A 245 -9.86 28.41 -15.24
N ILE A 246 -10.02 27.10 -15.08
CA ILE A 246 -11.28 26.43 -15.36
C ILE A 246 -12.11 26.52 -14.08
N THR A 247 -13.38 26.87 -14.24
CA THR A 247 -14.40 26.85 -13.19
C THR A 247 -15.25 25.59 -13.29
N PRO A 248 -15.91 25.17 -12.21
CA PRO A 248 -16.85 24.05 -12.25
C PRO A 248 -18.02 24.21 -13.22
N ASP A 249 -18.27 25.40 -13.77
CA ASP A 249 -19.34 25.66 -14.75
C ASP A 249 -18.87 25.46 -16.20
N ASP A 250 -17.56 25.48 -16.44
CA ASP A 250 -17.01 25.35 -17.78
C ASP A 250 -17.21 23.96 -18.39
N SER A 251 -17.30 23.89 -19.73
CA SER A 251 -17.28 22.62 -20.44
C SER A 251 -15.97 21.87 -20.16
N ILE A 252 -16.09 20.61 -19.77
CA ILE A 252 -14.94 19.70 -19.65
C ILE A 252 -14.48 19.28 -21.03
N VAL A 253 -15.37 18.88 -21.94
CA VAL A 253 -14.92 18.45 -23.27
C VAL A 253 -14.27 19.63 -23.99
N SER A 254 -12.96 19.51 -24.24
CA SER A 254 -12.11 20.54 -24.84
C SER A 254 -10.76 19.99 -25.24
N SER A 255 -10.20 20.50 -26.34
CA SER A 255 -8.83 20.18 -26.79
C SER A 255 -7.74 20.52 -25.78
N ARG A 256 -8.01 21.32 -24.75
CA ARG A 256 -7.02 21.69 -23.73
C ARG A 256 -6.41 20.49 -23.01
N TRP A 257 -7.16 19.40 -22.83
CA TRP A 257 -6.67 18.24 -22.08
C TRP A 257 -5.50 17.53 -22.75
N SER A 258 -5.39 17.62 -24.09
CA SER A 258 -4.24 17.09 -24.81
C SER A 258 -2.95 17.82 -24.46
N LEU A 259 -3.02 19.09 -24.01
CA LEU A 259 -1.85 19.86 -23.58
C LEU A 259 -1.18 19.27 -22.34
N ILE A 260 -1.94 18.61 -21.47
CA ILE A 260 -1.40 17.90 -20.30
C ILE A 260 -1.34 16.37 -20.51
N GLY A 261 -1.47 15.94 -21.76
CA GLY A 261 -1.24 14.56 -22.17
C GLY A 261 -2.39 13.59 -21.92
N PHE A 262 -3.65 14.04 -21.89
CA PHE A 262 -4.83 13.16 -22.07
C PHE A 262 -5.05 12.83 -23.56
N GLN A 263 -5.81 11.77 -23.86
CA GLN A 263 -6.16 11.38 -25.22
C GLN A 263 -7.49 12.02 -25.64
N GLY A 264 -7.46 12.81 -26.71
CA GLY A 264 -8.64 13.47 -27.24
C GLY A 264 -9.16 14.62 -26.35
N GLU A 265 -10.42 15.00 -26.57
CA GLU A 265 -11.04 16.16 -25.91
C GLU A 265 -11.80 15.81 -24.63
N ASP A 266 -12.16 14.53 -24.44
CA ASP A 266 -12.84 14.05 -23.24
C ASP A 266 -11.89 13.20 -22.38
N PRO A 267 -11.30 13.76 -21.31
CA PRO A 267 -10.37 13.06 -20.43
C PRO A 267 -11.05 11.93 -19.66
N GLY A 268 -12.38 11.92 -19.58
CA GLY A 268 -13.15 10.82 -18.99
C GLY A 268 -12.88 9.48 -19.66
N THR A 269 -12.54 9.50 -20.96
CA THR A 269 -12.29 8.29 -21.75
C THR A 269 -11.00 7.57 -21.38
N ASP A 270 -10.04 8.26 -20.75
CA ASP A 270 -8.74 7.71 -20.37
C ASP A 270 -8.76 6.95 -19.03
N PHE A 271 -9.76 7.22 -18.18
CA PHE A 271 -9.90 6.59 -16.86
C PHE A 271 -10.54 5.20 -16.92
N ARG A 272 -10.65 4.54 -18.08
CA ARG A 272 -11.30 3.22 -18.23
C ARG A 272 -10.67 2.14 -17.34
N GLY A 273 -9.35 2.14 -17.22
CA GLY A 273 -8.61 1.14 -16.46
C GLY A 273 -8.59 1.41 -14.96
N MET A 274 -8.22 2.63 -14.57
CA MET A 274 -7.94 3.00 -13.17
C MET A 274 -8.99 3.93 -12.54
N GLY A 275 -10.06 4.26 -13.27
CA GLY A 275 -11.19 5.04 -12.76
C GLY A 275 -10.78 6.31 -12.02
N LEU A 276 -11.49 6.59 -10.94
CA LEU A 276 -11.16 7.72 -10.07
C LEU A 276 -9.80 7.60 -9.37
N LEU A 277 -9.22 6.40 -9.23
CA LEU A 277 -7.91 6.28 -8.58
C LEU A 277 -6.83 6.98 -9.42
N GLY A 278 -6.89 6.84 -10.74
CA GLY A 278 -5.97 7.53 -11.65
C GLY A 278 -6.12 9.06 -11.56
N LEU A 279 -7.35 9.56 -11.53
CA LEU A 279 -7.62 11.00 -11.36
C LEU A 279 -7.16 11.52 -9.99
N GLU A 280 -7.46 10.78 -8.93
CA GLU A 280 -7.08 11.13 -7.54
C GLU A 280 -5.56 11.24 -7.42
N GLN A 281 -4.80 10.33 -8.03
CA GLN A 281 -3.35 10.32 -7.95
C GLN A 281 -2.71 11.45 -8.75
N LEU A 282 -3.24 11.76 -9.93
CA LEU A 282 -2.83 12.94 -10.70
C LEU A 282 -3.11 14.24 -9.93
N GLU A 283 -4.32 14.40 -9.40
CA GLU A 283 -4.70 15.56 -8.59
C GLU A 283 -3.82 15.68 -7.34
N TYR A 284 -3.59 14.57 -6.65
CA TYR A 284 -2.74 14.50 -5.47
C TYR A 284 -1.31 14.96 -5.76
N LEU A 285 -0.70 14.52 -6.87
CA LEU A 285 0.63 14.97 -7.29
C LEU A 285 0.65 16.50 -7.46
N SER A 286 -0.36 17.06 -8.15
CA SER A 286 -0.48 18.51 -8.38
C SER A 286 -0.68 19.32 -7.09
N ARG A 287 -1.40 18.76 -6.12
CA ARG A 287 -1.69 19.40 -4.84
C ARG A 287 -0.53 19.29 -3.84
N LYS A 288 0.11 18.11 -3.79
CA LYS A 288 1.24 17.83 -2.89
C LYS A 288 2.43 18.72 -3.20
N SER A 289 2.74 18.94 -4.48
CA SER A 289 3.75 19.90 -4.90
C SER A 289 3.46 20.41 -6.31
N LYS A 290 2.85 21.59 -6.38
CA LYS A 290 2.56 22.31 -7.62
C LYS A 290 3.80 22.49 -8.50
N TYR A 291 4.94 22.81 -7.88
CA TYR A 291 6.22 22.97 -8.58
C TYR A 291 6.73 21.67 -9.18
N LEU A 292 6.66 20.56 -8.44
CA LEU A 292 7.12 19.26 -8.91
C LEU A 292 6.24 18.74 -10.06
N ALA A 293 4.92 18.80 -9.89
CA ALA A 293 3.98 18.37 -10.92
C ALA A 293 4.17 19.17 -12.21
N ARG A 294 4.44 20.47 -12.09
CA ARG A 294 4.78 21.34 -13.20
C ARG A 294 6.12 21.01 -13.85
N ASP A 295 7.15 20.72 -13.06
CA ASP A 295 8.45 20.36 -13.60
C ASP A 295 8.36 19.08 -14.43
N LEU A 296 7.67 18.05 -13.91
CA LEU A 296 7.34 16.83 -14.64
C LEU A 296 6.58 17.13 -15.93
N LEU A 297 5.56 17.99 -15.88
CA LEU A 297 4.80 18.38 -17.07
C LEU A 297 5.68 19.07 -18.11
N LYS A 298 6.52 20.03 -17.70
CA LYS A 298 7.50 20.66 -18.61
C LYS A 298 8.40 19.65 -19.27
N ARG A 299 8.91 18.71 -18.47
CA ARG A 299 9.82 17.69 -18.95
C ARG A 299 9.14 16.71 -19.89
N SER A 300 7.88 16.41 -19.67
CA SER A 300 7.07 15.58 -20.56
C SER A 300 6.80 16.24 -21.92
N LEU A 301 6.93 17.56 -22.03
CA LEU A 301 6.74 18.35 -23.26
C LEU A 301 8.05 18.66 -23.99
N ASP A 302 9.19 18.16 -23.50
CA ASP A 302 10.48 18.31 -24.16
C ASP A 302 10.47 17.56 -25.49
N SER A 303 10.54 18.28 -26.61
CA SER A 303 10.46 17.73 -27.98
C SER A 303 11.38 16.53 -28.25
N LYS A 304 12.48 16.38 -27.50
CA LYS A 304 13.41 15.26 -27.65
C LYS A 304 12.98 14.01 -26.88
N TYR A 305 12.31 14.18 -25.74
CA TYR A 305 11.97 13.09 -24.81
C TYR A 305 10.51 13.18 -24.38
N GLU A 306 9.63 13.57 -25.29
CA GLU A 306 8.22 13.83 -24.97
C GLU A 306 7.50 12.56 -24.53
N TYR A 307 6.55 12.71 -23.61
CA TYR A 307 5.63 11.66 -23.19
C TYR A 307 4.32 12.27 -22.68
N PRO A 308 3.18 11.55 -22.77
CA PRO A 308 1.89 12.09 -22.35
C PRO A 308 1.79 12.07 -20.81
N PHE A 309 1.91 13.23 -20.16
CA PHE A 309 1.93 13.37 -18.70
C PHE A 309 0.75 12.66 -18.00
N ALA A 310 -0.50 12.95 -18.39
CA ALA A 310 -1.67 12.36 -17.74
C ALA A 310 -1.75 10.84 -17.96
N ILE A 311 -1.56 10.37 -19.20
CA ILE A 311 -1.57 8.93 -19.53
C ILE A 311 -0.43 8.18 -18.82
N THR A 312 0.73 8.79 -18.69
CA THR A 312 1.85 8.21 -17.94
C THR A 312 1.50 8.03 -16.47
N GLY A 313 0.86 9.03 -15.86
CA GLY A 313 0.33 8.92 -14.50
C GLY A 313 -0.67 7.78 -14.35
N ILE A 314 -1.67 7.70 -15.25
CA ILE A 314 -2.67 6.62 -15.21
C ILE A 314 -2.02 5.22 -15.38
N ASN A 315 -0.98 5.10 -16.22
CA ASN A 315 -0.20 3.86 -16.35
C ASN A 315 0.58 3.53 -15.07
N ILE A 316 1.22 4.50 -14.44
CA ILE A 316 1.90 4.30 -13.15
C ILE A 316 0.91 3.83 -12.09
N THR A 317 -0.30 4.40 -12.03
CA THR A 317 -1.38 3.92 -11.14
C THR A 317 -1.68 2.44 -11.41
N TYR A 318 -1.82 2.06 -12.68
CA TYR A 318 -2.07 0.67 -13.08
C TYR A 318 -0.95 -0.28 -12.61
N HIS A 319 0.30 0.07 -12.85
CA HIS A 319 1.44 -0.76 -12.46
C HIS A 319 1.65 -0.80 -10.95
N LEU A 320 1.43 0.31 -10.24
CA LEU A 320 1.46 0.34 -8.78
C LEU A 320 0.43 -0.64 -8.20
N VAL A 321 -0.80 -0.63 -8.70
CA VAL A 321 -1.84 -1.59 -8.28
C VAL A 321 -1.43 -3.04 -8.60
N LYS A 322 -0.78 -3.29 -9.75
CA LYS A 322 -0.26 -4.62 -10.13
C LYS A 322 0.83 -5.10 -9.16
N LEU A 323 1.76 -4.22 -8.76
CA LEU A 323 2.81 -4.51 -7.78
C LEU A 323 2.27 -4.76 -6.36
N TYR A 324 1.13 -4.14 -6.00
CA TYR A 324 0.40 -4.50 -4.78
C TYR A 324 -0.29 -5.87 -4.90
N LYS A 325 -0.92 -6.17 -6.04
CA LYS A 325 -1.62 -7.45 -6.25
C LYS A 325 -0.68 -8.64 -6.23
N ASP A 326 0.47 -8.54 -6.90
CA ASP A 326 1.43 -9.64 -7.00
C ASP A 326 2.29 -9.81 -5.73
N GLY A 327 2.17 -8.89 -4.77
CA GLY A 327 2.88 -8.95 -3.50
C GLY A 327 4.27 -8.34 -3.51
N SER A 328 4.74 -7.78 -4.63
CA SER A 328 6.06 -7.15 -4.74
C SER A 328 6.25 -6.03 -3.72
N MET A 329 5.18 -5.30 -3.39
CA MET A 329 5.20 -4.22 -2.41
C MET A 329 5.27 -4.68 -0.94
N LYS A 330 5.08 -5.97 -0.63
CA LYS A 330 5.05 -6.47 0.76
C LYS A 330 6.37 -6.24 1.48
N HIS A 331 7.49 -6.33 0.77
CA HIS A 331 8.82 -6.07 1.34
C HIS A 331 8.86 -4.68 1.99
N LEU A 332 8.57 -3.65 1.19
CA LEU A 332 8.59 -2.26 1.62
C LEU A 332 7.59 -1.99 2.74
N TYR A 333 6.39 -2.57 2.60
CA TYR A 333 5.29 -2.34 3.54
C TYR A 333 5.53 -3.00 4.91
N TYR A 334 6.13 -4.20 4.93
CA TYR A 334 6.35 -4.95 6.17
C TYR A 334 7.66 -4.57 6.87
N ASP A 335 8.74 -4.30 6.13
CA ASP A 335 10.06 -4.00 6.70
C ASP A 335 10.12 -2.57 7.23
N TYR A 336 9.82 -1.60 6.37
CA TYR A 336 9.89 -0.20 6.74
C TYR A 336 8.65 0.29 7.49
N GLY A 337 7.76 -0.59 7.95
CA GLY A 337 6.41 -0.19 8.38
C GLY A 337 6.32 0.82 9.54
N ASP A 338 7.41 1.23 10.18
CA ASP A 338 7.44 2.45 11.03
C ASP A 338 8.51 3.48 10.59
N SER A 339 9.47 3.11 9.72
CA SER A 339 10.55 3.98 9.24
C SER A 339 10.22 4.73 7.94
N LEU A 340 9.23 4.28 7.16
CA LEU A 340 8.50 5.18 6.24
C LEU A 340 7.77 6.30 7.03
N PHE A 341 7.53 6.08 8.34
CA PHE A 341 6.67 6.92 9.20
C PHE A 341 7.38 7.51 10.44
N ARG A 342 8.71 7.63 10.43
CA ARG A 342 9.52 8.34 11.44
C ARG A 342 9.25 7.93 12.90
N ASN A 343 9.27 6.63 13.23
CA ASN A 343 9.31 6.12 14.61
C ASN A 343 8.24 6.69 15.57
N LYS A 344 7.10 7.14 15.03
CA LYS A 344 5.90 7.41 15.80
C LYS A 344 4.84 6.52 15.19
N ARG A 345 4.14 5.75 16.02
CA ARG A 345 2.91 4.99 15.68
C ARG A 345 1.86 5.93 15.09
N ARG A 346 2.10 6.43 13.89
CA ARG A 346 1.20 7.26 13.11
C ARG A 346 0.41 6.27 12.29
N ASN A 347 -0.81 6.03 12.75
CA ASN A 347 -2.00 5.81 11.94
C ASN A 347 -1.68 5.71 10.45
N LEU A 348 -1.58 4.48 9.92
CA LEU A 348 -1.35 4.20 8.51
C LEU A 348 -2.45 4.89 7.70
N ASN A 349 -2.20 6.09 7.16
CA ASN A 349 -3.04 6.66 6.14
C ASN A 349 -2.74 5.89 4.85
N LEU A 350 -3.52 4.83 4.63
CA LEU A 350 -3.33 3.83 3.59
C LEU A 350 -3.32 4.49 2.20
N ILE A 351 -4.20 5.46 1.98
CA ILE A 351 -4.32 6.15 0.68
C ILE A 351 -3.20 7.15 0.48
N LYS A 352 -2.82 7.91 1.52
CA LYS A 352 -1.65 8.78 1.46
C LYS A 352 -0.39 7.97 1.14
N THR A 353 -0.23 6.78 1.72
CA THR A 353 0.92 5.91 1.44
C THR A 353 0.94 5.48 -0.03
N LEU A 354 -0.21 5.02 -0.54
CA LEU A 354 -0.36 4.66 -1.94
C LEU A 354 -0.05 5.85 -2.87
N ASN A 355 -0.54 7.04 -2.53
CA ASN A 355 -0.32 8.25 -3.31
C ASN A 355 1.12 8.77 -3.20
N ASP A 356 1.77 8.62 -2.05
CA ASP A 356 3.18 8.94 -1.87
C ASP A 356 4.04 8.02 -2.76
N LEU A 357 3.76 6.71 -2.77
CA LEU A 357 4.43 5.74 -3.63
C LEU A 357 4.20 6.03 -5.11
N TYR A 358 2.99 6.44 -5.49
CA TYR A 358 2.69 6.90 -6.84
C TYR A 358 3.60 8.06 -7.27
N VAL A 359 3.76 9.07 -6.41
CA VAL A 359 4.64 10.22 -6.69
C VAL A 359 6.08 9.76 -6.87
N GLU A 360 6.61 8.91 -5.98
CA GLU A 360 7.98 8.38 -6.07
C GLU A 360 8.21 7.58 -7.37
N LEU A 361 7.24 6.75 -7.77
CA LEU A 361 7.32 6.01 -9.03
C LEU A 361 7.28 6.94 -10.24
N TYR A 362 6.46 7.98 -10.21
CA TYR A 362 6.39 8.96 -11.30
C TYR A 362 7.74 9.66 -11.48
N LEU A 363 8.34 10.15 -10.40
CA LEU A 363 9.64 10.82 -10.44
C LEU A 363 10.73 9.91 -11.00
N ARG A 364 10.77 8.65 -10.56
CA ARG A 364 11.72 7.66 -11.06
C ARG A 364 11.49 7.36 -12.54
N PHE A 365 10.23 7.26 -12.97
CA PHE A 365 9.91 7.02 -14.37
C PHE A 365 10.37 8.16 -15.26
N ASP A 366 10.17 9.43 -14.88
CA ASP A 366 10.65 10.58 -15.68
C ASP A 366 12.19 10.54 -15.85
N CYS A 367 12.93 10.25 -14.77
CA CYS A 367 14.38 10.09 -14.84
C CYS A 367 14.77 8.92 -15.76
N PHE A 368 14.19 7.75 -15.53
CA PHE A 368 14.44 6.54 -16.33
C PHE A 368 14.13 6.77 -17.81
N TRP A 369 13.01 7.40 -18.13
CA TRP A 369 12.59 7.73 -19.50
C TRP A 369 13.66 8.56 -20.20
N ARG A 370 14.16 9.61 -19.56
CA ARG A 370 15.20 10.48 -20.15
C ARG A 370 16.55 9.80 -20.27
N GLU A 371 16.93 9.00 -19.27
CA GLU A 371 18.18 8.23 -19.29
C GLU A 371 18.18 7.16 -20.39
N SER A 372 17.01 6.60 -20.68
CA SER A 372 16.79 5.62 -21.76
C SER A 372 16.93 6.23 -23.16
N LYS A 373 16.87 7.57 -23.28
CA LYS A 373 16.97 8.32 -24.55
C LYS A 373 16.05 7.72 -25.64
N PRO A 374 14.73 7.65 -25.41
CA PRO A 374 13.78 7.06 -26.34
C PRO A 374 13.84 7.78 -27.68
N GLU A 375 13.77 7.01 -28.77
CA GLU A 375 13.78 7.57 -30.13
C GLU A 375 12.50 8.35 -30.42
N ASN A 376 11.37 7.88 -29.91
CA ASN A 376 10.05 8.46 -30.05
C ASN A 376 9.07 7.82 -29.06
N ILE A 377 7.83 8.29 -29.03
CA ILE A 377 6.81 7.81 -28.10
C ILE A 377 6.36 6.34 -28.33
N LEU A 378 6.67 5.72 -29.47
CA LEU A 378 6.21 4.35 -29.77
C LEU A 378 6.83 3.29 -28.86
N VAL A 379 8.01 3.57 -28.27
CA VAL A 379 8.67 2.67 -27.31
C VAL A 379 8.08 2.78 -25.89
N PHE A 380 7.05 3.61 -25.68
CA PHE A 380 6.50 3.89 -24.35
C PHE A 380 6.13 2.64 -23.56
N ASN A 381 5.38 1.72 -24.16
CA ASN A 381 4.89 0.53 -23.45
C ASN A 381 6.04 -0.43 -23.10
N GLU A 382 7.04 -0.55 -23.97
CA GLU A 382 8.23 -1.38 -23.73
C GLU A 382 9.04 -0.82 -22.56
N LEU A 383 9.37 0.47 -22.60
CA LEU A 383 10.12 1.15 -21.54
C LEU A 383 9.36 1.20 -20.21
N MET A 384 8.02 1.30 -20.23
CA MET A 384 7.21 1.22 -19.01
C MET A 384 7.30 -0.17 -18.37
N GLU A 385 7.23 -1.25 -19.15
CA GLU A 385 7.40 -2.60 -18.60
C GLU A 385 8.83 -2.85 -18.10
N ASP A 386 9.85 -2.36 -18.82
CA ASP A 386 11.24 -2.41 -18.36
C ASP A 386 11.44 -1.68 -17.03
N PHE A 387 10.92 -0.46 -16.92
CA PHE A 387 10.90 0.31 -15.69
C PHE A 387 10.25 -0.48 -14.54
N VAL A 388 9.08 -1.06 -14.78
CA VAL A 388 8.35 -1.83 -13.76
C VAL A 388 9.13 -3.09 -13.34
N ASN A 389 9.84 -3.73 -14.27
CA ASN A 389 10.70 -4.87 -13.97
C ASN A 389 11.92 -4.48 -13.13
N ILE A 390 12.56 -3.34 -13.44
CA ILE A 390 13.65 -2.78 -12.63
C ILE A 390 13.14 -2.49 -11.22
N ILE A 391 12.01 -1.79 -11.09
CA ILE A 391 11.39 -1.49 -9.79
C ILE A 391 11.08 -2.78 -9.02
N ARG A 392 10.57 -3.83 -9.68
CA ARG A 392 10.32 -5.13 -9.04
C ARG A 392 11.62 -5.77 -8.53
N MET A 393 12.70 -5.72 -9.31
CA MET A 393 14.01 -6.22 -8.90
C MET A 393 14.57 -5.43 -7.72
N ASP A 394 14.52 -4.10 -7.78
CA ASP A 394 14.95 -3.22 -6.70
C ASP A 394 14.20 -3.49 -5.40
N MET A 395 12.88 -3.65 -5.45
CA MET A 395 12.06 -3.95 -4.28
C MET A 395 12.29 -5.36 -3.70
N SER A 396 12.93 -6.27 -4.43
CA SER A 396 13.35 -7.56 -3.89
C SER A 396 14.56 -7.41 -2.94
N CYS A 397 15.30 -6.30 -3.06
CA CYS A 397 16.43 -5.99 -2.20
C CYS A 397 15.96 -5.34 -0.90
N ARG A 398 16.34 -5.94 0.24
CA ARG A 398 15.83 -5.48 1.54
C ARG A 398 16.17 -4.04 1.90
N ASN A 399 17.33 -3.58 1.47
CA ASN A 399 17.83 -2.25 1.77
C ASN A 399 17.37 -1.17 0.77
N PHE A 400 16.50 -1.52 -0.17
CA PHE A 400 16.04 -0.57 -1.18
C PHE A 400 15.11 0.48 -0.57
N SER A 401 15.49 1.74 -0.71
CA SER A 401 14.66 2.87 -0.30
C SER A 401 13.85 3.36 -1.50
N MET A 402 12.52 3.42 -1.31
CA MET A 402 11.63 4.05 -2.29
C MET A 402 11.83 5.56 -2.39
N LYS A 403 12.36 6.20 -1.35
CA LYS A 403 12.57 7.65 -1.36
C LYS A 403 13.58 8.01 -2.44
N PHE A 404 13.09 8.61 -3.51
CA PHE A 404 13.91 9.06 -4.62
C PHE A 404 14.43 10.47 -4.34
N ILE A 405 15.69 10.71 -4.69
CA ILE A 405 16.25 12.05 -4.70
C ILE A 405 16.12 12.51 -6.15
N TYR A 406 15.01 13.19 -6.42
CA TYR A 406 14.69 13.80 -7.72
C TYR A 406 15.51 15.06 -7.95
#